data_AF-A0A9P8W3K2-F1
#
_entry.id   AF-A0A9P8W3K2-F1
#
_cell.length_a   1.000
_cell.length_b   1.000
_cell.length_c   1.000
_cell.angle_alpha   90.00
_cell.angle_beta   90.00
_cell.angle_gamma   90.00
#
_symmetry.space_group_name_H-M   'P 1'
#
loop_
_entity.id
_entity.type
_entity.pdbx_description
1 polymer ?
#
loop_
_entity_poly.entity_id
_entity_poly.type
_entity_poly.pdbx_seq_one_letter_code
_entity_poly.pdbx_strand_id
1 'polypeptide(L)'
;MVMRPPNLTPALCLVTNTSQADKLRNQQELERLQAKYIGTGHPDTPSWEWRVNVQRDTYSSIAGHRPLLSYIALAENEPIAKVRAQMLRKMVLPCGLPPQRE
;
A
#
# COMPACT_ATOMS: atom_id res chain seq x y z
N MET A 1 45.95 0.47 -34.95
CA MET A 1 44.85 1.47 -34.90
C MET A 1 43.51 0.73 -34.73
N VAL A 2 42.49 1.39 -34.19
CA VAL A 2 41.26 0.85 -33.56
C VAL A 2 40.03 1.11 -34.48
N MET A 3 39.03 0.22 -34.67
CA MET A 3 38.77 -1.15 -34.15
C MET A 3 37.83 -1.99 -35.07
N ARG A 4 37.34 -3.11 -34.51
CA ARG A 4 36.27 -4.07 -34.92
C ARG A 4 34.84 -3.42 -35.05
N PRO A 5 33.76 -4.14 -35.44
CA PRO A 5 33.24 -4.32 -36.81
C PRO A 5 31.80 -3.77 -37.02
N PRO A 6 31.30 -3.65 -38.27
CA PRO A 6 29.91 -3.27 -38.56
C PRO A 6 28.94 -4.48 -38.65
N ASN A 7 27.64 -4.20 -38.44
CA ASN A 7 26.47 -5.10 -38.49
C ASN A 7 26.38 -6.20 -37.41
N LEU A 8 25.73 -5.82 -36.29
CA LEU A 8 25.14 -6.79 -35.36
C LEU A 8 23.84 -7.36 -35.94
N THR A 9 23.65 -8.67 -35.77
CA THR A 9 22.49 -9.44 -36.24
C THR A 9 21.14 -8.95 -35.68
N PRO A 10 20.00 -9.16 -36.37
CA PRO A 10 18.66 -8.79 -35.89
C PRO A 10 18.25 -9.42 -34.55
N ALA A 11 18.96 -10.46 -34.10
CA ALA A 11 18.78 -11.05 -32.78
C ALA A 11 18.91 -10.04 -31.62
N LEU A 12 19.74 -8.99 -31.75
CA LEU A 12 19.91 -8.01 -30.67
C LEU A 12 18.66 -7.15 -30.44
N CYS A 13 17.91 -6.81 -31.50
CA CYS A 13 16.64 -6.07 -31.38
C CYS A 13 15.53 -6.88 -30.70
N LEU A 14 15.58 -8.22 -30.78
CA LEU A 14 14.62 -9.09 -30.08
C LEU A 14 14.91 -9.15 -28.57
N VAL A 15 16.18 -9.12 -28.16
CA VAL A 15 16.58 -9.14 -26.73
C VAL A 15 16.27 -7.82 -26.01
N THR A 16 16.32 -6.68 -26.70
CA THR A 16 15.95 -5.38 -26.11
C THR A 16 14.43 -5.22 -25.91
N ASN A 17 13.62 -5.80 -26.79
CA ASN A 17 12.16 -5.70 -26.72
C ASN A 17 11.54 -6.54 -25.59
N THR A 18 12.10 -7.72 -25.29
CA THR A 18 11.62 -8.55 -24.16
C THR A 18 11.76 -7.83 -22.82
N SER A 19 12.91 -7.18 -22.58
CA SER A 19 13.17 -6.45 -21.32
C SER A 19 12.16 -5.32 -21.03
N GLN A 20 11.61 -4.67 -22.07
CA GLN A 20 10.56 -3.66 -21.88
C GLN A 20 9.17 -4.30 -21.71
N ALA A 21 8.87 -5.35 -22.46
CA ALA A 21 7.61 -6.10 -22.33
C ALA A 21 7.45 -6.74 -20.94
N ASP A 22 8.52 -7.31 -20.38
CA ASP A 22 8.51 -7.87 -19.02
C ASP A 22 8.26 -6.80 -17.95
N LYS A 23 8.80 -5.58 -18.11
CA LYS A 23 8.55 -4.46 -17.20
C LYS A 23 7.08 -4.02 -17.23
N LEU A 24 6.49 -3.89 -18.41
CA LEU A 24 5.05 -3.56 -18.54
C LEU A 24 4.16 -4.65 -17.93
N ARG A 25 4.46 -5.92 -18.16
CA ARG A 25 3.70 -7.04 -17.55
C ARG A 25 3.78 -6.99 -16.03
N ASN A 26 4.96 -6.73 -15.46
CA ASN A 26 5.14 -6.62 -14.02
C ASN A 26 4.42 -5.38 -13.43
N GLN A 27 4.39 -4.26 -14.16
CA GLN A 27 3.64 -3.06 -13.79
C GLN A 27 2.13 -3.35 -13.71
N GLN A 28 1.56 -4.00 -14.73
CA GLN A 28 0.15 -4.40 -14.77
C GLN A 28 -0.22 -5.39 -13.67
N GLU A 29 0.65 -6.36 -13.37
CA GLU A 29 0.45 -7.28 -12.24
C GLU A 29 0.51 -6.55 -10.89
N LEU A 30 1.39 -5.56 -10.72
CA LEU A 30 1.46 -4.74 -9.51
C LEU A 30 0.18 -3.93 -9.31
N GLU A 31 -0.31 -3.25 -10.34
CA GLU A 31 -1.57 -2.47 -10.32
C GLU A 31 -2.77 -3.39 -10.01
N ARG A 32 -2.82 -4.57 -10.62
CA ARG A 32 -3.85 -5.61 -10.34
C ARG A 32 -3.81 -6.09 -8.89
N LEU A 33 -2.61 -6.22 -8.29
CA LEU A 33 -2.45 -6.61 -6.89
C LEU A 33 -2.79 -5.46 -5.94
N GLN A 34 -2.42 -4.22 -6.24
CA GLN A 34 -2.78 -3.02 -5.49
C GLN A 34 -4.30 -2.80 -5.44
N ALA A 35 -5.00 -3.03 -6.56
CA ALA A 35 -6.47 -2.99 -6.61
C ALA A 35 -7.14 -4.08 -5.74
N LYS A 36 -6.47 -5.19 -5.46
CA LYS A 36 -6.97 -6.29 -4.62
C LYS A 36 -6.62 -6.10 -3.13
N TYR A 37 -5.42 -5.61 -2.85
CA TYR A 37 -4.86 -5.50 -1.50
C TYR A 37 -4.69 -4.03 -1.11
N ILE A 38 -5.74 -3.49 -0.51
CA ILE A 38 -5.77 -2.12 0.04
C ILE A 38 -4.60 -1.93 1.01
N GLY A 39 -3.89 -0.80 0.91
CA GLY A 39 -2.71 -0.49 1.71
C GLY A 39 -1.38 -0.84 1.06
N THR A 40 -1.37 -1.50 -0.11
CA THR A 40 -0.16 -1.76 -0.88
C THR A 40 0.41 -0.45 -1.45
N GLY A 41 1.55 0.00 -0.93
CA GLY A 41 2.20 1.24 -1.37
C GLY A 41 2.94 1.15 -2.72
N HIS A 42 3.43 2.30 -3.16
CA HIS A 42 4.37 2.50 -4.28
C HIS A 42 5.49 3.47 -3.82
N PRO A 43 6.61 3.61 -4.57
CA PRO A 43 7.73 4.47 -4.15
C PRO A 43 7.34 5.92 -3.85
N ASP A 44 6.35 6.45 -4.57
CA ASP A 44 5.86 7.84 -4.45
C ASP A 44 4.67 7.98 -3.47
N THR A 45 4.35 6.95 -2.67
CA THR A 45 3.26 7.03 -1.69
C THR A 45 3.57 8.10 -0.64
N PRO A 46 2.70 9.13 -0.47
CA PRO A 46 2.96 10.19 0.48
C PRO A 46 2.89 9.67 1.92
N SER A 47 3.74 10.22 2.80
CA SER A 47 3.82 9.75 4.20
C SER A 47 2.50 9.82 4.96
N TRP A 48 1.57 10.71 4.57
CA TRP A 48 0.21 10.77 5.10
C TRP A 48 -0.61 9.52 4.78
N GLU A 49 -0.56 9.02 3.53
CA GLU A 49 -1.34 7.87 3.09
C GLU A 49 -0.87 6.58 3.79
N TRP A 50 0.45 6.42 3.90
CA TRP A 50 1.06 5.35 4.68
C TRP A 50 0.57 5.35 6.15
N ARG A 51 0.59 6.51 6.83
CA ARG A 51 0.10 6.62 8.21
C ARG A 51 -1.39 6.34 8.34
N VAL A 52 -2.21 6.77 7.38
CA VAL A 52 -3.66 6.48 7.35
C VAL A 52 -3.91 4.98 7.27
N ASN A 53 -3.17 4.25 6.42
CA ASN A 53 -3.29 2.81 6.28
C ASN A 53 -2.88 2.09 7.59
N VAL A 54 -1.70 2.41 8.14
CA VAL A 54 -1.22 1.83 9.43
C VAL A 54 -2.22 2.06 10.58
N GLN A 55 -2.82 3.23 10.68
CA GLN A 55 -3.84 3.50 11.70
C GLN A 55 -5.15 2.73 11.45
N ARG A 56 -5.59 2.59 10.20
CA ARG A 56 -6.76 1.76 9.85
C ARG A 56 -6.51 0.29 10.21
N ASP A 57 -5.32 -0.24 9.94
CA ASP A 57 -4.94 -1.62 10.31
C ASP A 57 -4.87 -1.81 11.83
N THR A 58 -4.43 -0.78 12.56
CA THR A 58 -4.46 -0.78 14.03
C THR A 58 -5.89 -0.81 14.56
N TYR A 59 -6.79 0.05 14.04
CA TYR A 59 -8.19 0.08 14.47
C TYR A 59 -8.98 -1.18 14.07
N SER A 60 -8.70 -1.76 12.89
CA SER A 60 -9.32 -3.02 12.46
C SER A 60 -8.88 -4.18 13.36
N SER A 61 -7.59 -4.24 13.71
CA SER A 61 -7.03 -5.22 14.64
C SER A 61 -7.65 -5.11 16.03
N ILE A 62 -7.80 -3.89 16.56
CA ILE A 62 -8.50 -3.64 17.84
C ILE A 62 -9.97 -4.08 17.77
N ALA A 63 -10.70 -3.71 16.71
CA ALA A 63 -12.12 -4.04 16.59
C ALA A 63 -12.40 -5.55 16.37
N GLY A 64 -11.46 -6.26 15.75
CA GLY A 64 -11.52 -7.70 15.49
C GLY A 64 -11.13 -8.57 16.70
N HIS A 65 -10.04 -8.23 17.40
CA HIS A 65 -9.51 -9.06 18.49
C HIS A 65 -10.20 -8.77 19.82
N ARG A 66 -11.07 -9.69 20.25
CA ARG A 66 -11.85 -9.57 21.50
C ARG A 66 -11.00 -9.27 22.76
N PRO A 67 -9.80 -9.85 22.99
CA PRO A 67 -8.98 -9.52 24.16
C PRO A 67 -8.51 -8.07 24.15
N LEU A 68 -8.01 -7.60 22.99
CA LEU A 68 -7.51 -6.23 22.83
C LEU A 68 -8.63 -5.18 22.95
N LEU A 69 -9.80 -5.47 22.37
CA LEU A 69 -10.99 -4.65 22.52
C LEU A 69 -11.46 -4.58 23.99
N SER A 70 -11.40 -5.70 24.71
CA SER A 70 -11.82 -5.78 26.12
C SER A 70 -10.83 -5.04 27.03
N TYR A 71 -9.53 -5.12 26.75
CA TYR A 71 -8.49 -4.35 27.44
C TYR A 71 -8.75 -2.84 27.36
N ILE A 72 -9.02 -2.33 26.14
CA ILE A 72 -9.33 -0.90 25.94
C ILE A 72 -10.66 -0.52 26.58
N ALA A 73 -11.69 -1.36 26.48
CA ALA A 73 -13.00 -1.09 27.08
C ALA A 73 -12.97 -1.04 28.62
N LEU A 74 -12.10 -1.84 29.26
CA LEU A 74 -11.83 -1.74 30.70
C LEU A 74 -11.09 -0.45 31.06
N ALA A 75 -10.10 -0.04 30.25
CA ALA A 75 -9.34 1.19 30.47
C ALA A 75 -10.17 2.48 30.26
N GLU A 76 -11.08 2.49 29.28
CA GLU A 76 -12.00 3.62 29.02
C GLU A 76 -13.26 3.57 29.92
N ASN A 77 -13.49 2.49 30.67
CA ASN A 77 -14.71 2.23 31.46
C ASN A 77 -16.01 2.40 30.64
N GLU A 78 -16.03 1.86 29.43
CA GLU A 78 -17.14 1.99 28.47
C GLU A 78 -17.55 0.61 27.94
N PRO A 79 -18.84 0.39 27.58
CA PRO A 79 -19.28 -0.91 27.12
C PRO A 79 -18.62 -1.27 25.80
N ILE A 80 -18.19 -2.53 25.67
CA ILE A 80 -17.41 -3.07 24.54
C ILE A 80 -18.03 -2.71 23.16
N ALA A 81 -19.36 -2.67 23.05
CA ALA A 81 -20.07 -2.29 21.83
C ALA A 81 -19.84 -0.81 21.43
N LYS A 82 -19.79 0.11 22.41
CA LYS A 82 -19.52 1.55 22.19
C LYS A 82 -18.08 1.77 21.73
N VAL A 83 -17.13 1.13 22.41
CA VAL A 83 -15.69 1.17 22.06
C VAL A 83 -15.46 0.63 20.65
N ARG A 84 -16.05 -0.52 20.30
CA ARG A 84 -16.00 -1.06 18.92
C ARG A 84 -16.54 -0.06 17.91
N ALA A 85 -17.69 0.57 18.18
CA ALA A 85 -18.26 1.58 17.30
C ALA A 85 -17.40 2.87 17.23
N GLN A 86 -16.72 3.26 18.30
CA GLN A 86 -15.75 4.37 18.30
C GLN A 86 -14.53 4.06 17.45
N MET A 87 -13.95 2.85 17.55
CA MET A 87 -12.80 2.45 16.71
C MET A 87 -13.17 2.44 15.23
N LEU A 88 -14.35 1.91 14.86
CA LEU A 88 -14.84 1.96 13.47
C LEU A 88 -15.03 3.40 12.97
N ARG A 89 -15.59 4.31 13.79
CA ARG A 89 -15.74 5.73 13.42
C ARG A 89 -14.38 6.43 13.22
N LYS A 90 -13.37 6.11 14.03
CA LYS A 90 -12.01 6.66 13.91
C LYS A 90 -11.31 6.27 12.58
N MET A 91 -11.76 5.22 11.88
CA MET A 91 -11.16 4.77 10.60
C MET A 91 -11.38 5.72 9.42
N VAL A 92 -12.38 6.61 9.49
CA VAL A 92 -12.72 7.53 8.38
C VAL A 92 -11.56 8.47 8.07
N LEU A 93 -11.12 9.23 9.07
CA LEU A 93 -10.07 10.25 8.93
C LEU A 93 -9.08 10.20 10.11
N PRO A 94 -8.24 9.14 10.22
CA PRO A 94 -7.45 8.89 11.43
C PRO A 94 -6.21 9.80 11.56
N CYS A 95 -5.69 10.33 10.45
CA CYS A 95 -4.57 11.29 10.39
C CYS A 95 -5.03 12.76 10.28
N GLY A 96 -6.33 13.05 10.33
CA GLY A 96 -6.85 14.35 9.87
C GLY A 96 -6.78 14.53 8.35
N LEU A 97 -7.08 15.74 7.89
CA LEU A 97 -7.10 16.09 6.46
C LEU A 97 -5.74 15.81 5.78
N PRO A 98 -5.72 15.43 4.50
CA PRO A 98 -4.47 15.33 3.75
C PRO A 98 -3.76 16.70 3.72
N PRO A 99 -2.42 16.72 3.76
CA PRO A 99 -1.67 17.95 3.54
C PRO A 99 -2.00 18.50 2.14
N GLN A 100 -1.96 19.83 1.99
CA GLN A 100 -2.00 20.44 0.67
C GLN A 100 -0.79 19.92 -0.12
N ARG A 101 -1.03 19.42 -1.33
CA ARG A 101 0.05 19.05 -2.26
C ARG A 101 0.64 20.35 -2.80
N GLU A 102 1.96 20.48 -2.67
CA GLU A 102 2.76 21.44 -3.44
C GLU A 102 2.84 20.99 -4.92
#